data_AF-A0A9D8S327-F1
#
_entry.id   AF-A0A9D8S327-F1
#
_cell.length_a   1.000
_cell.length_b   1.000
_cell.length_c   1.000
_cell.angle_alpha   90.00
_cell.angle_beta   90.00
_cell.angle_gamma   90.00
#
_symmetry.space_group_name_H-M   'P 1'
#
loop_
_entity.id
_entity.type
_entity.pdbx_description
1 polymer ?
#
loop_
_entity_poly.entity_id
_entity_poly.type
_entity_poly.pdbx_seq_one_letter_code
_entity_poly.pdbx_strand_id
1 'polypeptide(L)' 'MKSFERYSVLECELIERVHRIGELYGNSPELKEACREAYALYRSGKISTECYGKIYSEAFDNYLGLTI' A
#
# COMPACT_ATOMS: atom_id res chain seq x y z
N MET A 1 -4.09 10.04 18.63
CA MET A 1 -3.19 9.15 17.87
C MET A 1 -3.71 7.74 18.02
N LYS A 2 -4.49 7.24 17.05
CA LYS A 2 -5.03 5.87 17.07
C LYS A 2 -4.61 5.19 15.76
N SER A 3 -4.12 3.95 15.86
CA SER A 3 -3.90 2.95 14.79
C SER A 3 -2.47 2.55 14.41
N PHE A 4 -1.39 3.13 14.99
CA PHE A 4 -0.01 2.71 14.64
C PHE A 4 0.56 1.54 15.45
N GLU A 5 -0.16 0.98 16.44
CA GLU A 5 0.37 -0.13 17.27
C GLU A 5 0.39 -1.51 16.57
N ARG A 6 -0.12 -1.62 15.32
CA ARG A 6 -0.21 -2.92 14.60
C ARG A 6 0.85 -3.14 13.52
N TYR A 7 1.47 -2.09 13.02
CA TYR A 7 2.36 -2.17 11.86
C TYR A 7 3.79 -1.78 12.26
N SER A 8 4.76 -2.51 11.73
CA SER A 8 6.16 -2.11 11.79
C SER A 8 6.40 -0.79 11.06
N VAL A 9 7.56 -0.18 11.30
CA VAL A 9 7.97 1.06 10.62
C VAL A 9 7.95 0.85 9.09
N LEU A 10 8.49 -0.27 8.62
CA LEU A 10 8.50 -0.63 7.19
C LEU A 10 7.08 -0.70 6.59
N GLU A 11 6.15 -1.31 7.31
CA GLU A 11 4.76 -1.44 6.87
C GLU A 11 4.07 -0.07 6.81
N CYS A 12 4.31 0.79 7.80
CA CYS A 12 3.80 2.16 7.80
C CYS A 12 4.33 2.96 6.59
N GLU A 13 5.65 2.88 6.34
CA GLU A 13 6.28 3.55 5.20
C GLU A 13 5.73 3.06 3.85
N LEU A 14 5.47 1.75 3.72
CA LEU A 14 4.88 1.17 2.51
C LEU A 14 3.44 1.62 2.29
N ILE A 15 2.61 1.61 3.34
CA ILE A 15 1.23 2.10 3.27
C ILE A 15 1.23 3.56 2.84
N GLU A 16 2.01 4.42 3.50
CA GLU A 16 2.09 5.84 3.15
C GLU A 16 2.59 6.05 1.71
N ARG A 17 3.59 5.28 1.26
CA ARG A 17 4.11 5.39 -0.11
C ARG A 17 3.05 5.05 -1.14
N VAL A 18 2.33 3.95 -0.97
CA VAL A 18 1.26 3.53 -1.90
C VAL A 18 0.14 4.56 -1.90
N HIS A 19 -0.27 5.04 -0.73
CA HIS A 19 -1.28 6.08 -0.59
C HIS A 19 -0.91 7.34 -1.38
N ARG A 20 0.30 7.89 -1.15
CA ARG A 20 0.77 9.10 -1.84
C ARG A 20 0.89 8.92 -3.35
N ILE A 21 1.33 7.75 -3.82
CA ILE A 21 1.40 7.48 -5.26
C ILE A 21 -0.01 7.43 -5.87
N GLY A 22 -0.96 6.79 -5.18
CA GLY A 22 -2.35 6.76 -5.59
C GLY A 22 -2.97 8.16 -5.67
N GLU A 23 -2.77 9.00 -4.67
CA GLU A 23 -3.28 10.39 -4.67
C GLU A 23 -2.66 11.24 -5.79
N LEU A 24 -1.35 11.12 -6.03
CA LEU A 24 -0.64 11.98 -6.98
C LEU A 24 -0.81 11.54 -8.44
N TYR A 25 -0.81 10.24 -8.68
CA TYR A 25 -0.72 9.68 -10.04
C TYR A 25 -1.92 8.80 -10.41
N GLY A 26 -2.78 8.44 -9.45
CA GLY A 26 -3.92 7.55 -9.67
C GLY A 26 -3.48 6.16 -10.11
N ASN A 27 -4.20 5.57 -11.06
CA ASN A 27 -3.84 4.30 -11.67
C ASN A 27 -2.65 4.45 -12.64
N SER A 28 -1.45 4.47 -12.07
CA SER A 28 -0.22 4.75 -12.80
C SER A 28 0.77 3.57 -12.82
N PRO A 29 1.79 3.59 -13.70
CA PRO A 29 2.90 2.63 -13.66
C PRO A 29 3.59 2.59 -12.29
N GLU A 30 3.75 3.74 -11.63
CA GLU A 30 4.37 3.88 -10.32
C GLU A 30 3.55 3.17 -9.23
N LEU A 31 2.21 3.28 -9.30
CA LEU A 31 1.33 2.55 -8.37
C LEU A 31 1.47 1.03 -8.58
N LYS A 32 1.53 0.58 -9.84
CA LYS A 32 1.73 -0.84 -10.18
C LYS A 32 3.08 -1.37 -9.70
N GLU A 33 4.13 -0.56 -9.80
CA GLU A 33 5.46 -0.91 -9.30
C GLU A 33 5.48 -1.01 -7.77
N ALA A 34 4.89 -0.04 -7.07
CA ALA A 34 4.75 -0.07 -5.62
C ALA A 34 3.95 -1.30 -5.13
N CYS A 35 2.88 -1.67 -5.82
CA CYS A 35 2.13 -2.89 -5.52
C CYS A 35 2.96 -4.17 -5.76
N ARG A 36 3.80 -4.21 -6.81
CA ARG A 36 4.71 -5.34 -7.05
C ARG A 36 5.76 -5.47 -5.96
N GLU A 37 6.35 -4.36 -5.52
CA GLU A 37 7.29 -4.35 -4.40
C GLU A 37 6.63 -4.85 -3.11
N ALA A 38 5.42 -4.37 -2.80
CA ALA A 38 4.66 -4.82 -1.63
C ALA A 38 4.38 -6.33 -1.69
N TYR A 39 4.02 -6.86 -2.87
CA TYR A 39 3.84 -8.30 -3.05
C TYR A 39 5.15 -9.08 -2.81
N ALA A 40 6.28 -8.61 -3.32
CA ALA A 40 7.57 -9.25 -3.10
C ALA A 40 7.95 -9.29 -1.61
N LEU A 41 7.74 -8.17 -0.90
CA LEU A 41 7.98 -8.08 0.54
C LEU A 41 7.08 -9.02 1.33
N TYR A 42 5.79 -9.10 0.99
CA TYR A 42 4.84 -10.05 1.57
C TYR A 42 5.30 -11.50 1.36
N ARG A 43 5.66 -11.86 0.12
CA ARG A 43 6.15 -13.21 -0.21
C ARG A 43 7.45 -13.58 0.51
N SER A 44 8.27 -12.58 0.85
CA SER A 44 9.49 -12.78 1.66
C SER A 44 9.25 -12.81 3.17
N GLY A 45 8.01 -12.59 3.63
CA GLY A 45 7.67 -12.54 5.06
C GLY A 45 8.11 -11.26 5.78
N LYS A 46 8.49 -10.21 5.03
CA LYS A 46 8.96 -8.93 5.59
C LYS A 46 7.84 -7.98 6.00
N ILE A 47 6.64 -8.19 5.47
CA ILE A 47 5.41 -7.50 5.89
C ILE A 47 4.31 -8.53 6.17
N SER A 48 3.39 -8.18 7.05
CA SER A 48 2.25 -9.01 7.41
C SER A 48 1.22 -9.11 6.29
N THR A 49 0.42 -10.19 6.33
CA THR A 49 -0.76 -10.34 5.47
C THR A 49 -1.75 -9.18 5.66
N GLU A 50 -1.88 -8.65 6.88
CA GLU A 50 -2.76 -7.50 7.19
C GLU A 50 -2.28 -6.24 6.46
N CYS A 51 -0.98 -5.94 6.52
CA CYS A 51 -0.39 -4.82 5.79
C CYS A 51 -0.57 -4.97 4.27
N TYR A 52 -0.29 -6.16 3.72
CA TYR A 52 -0.46 -6.40 2.29
C TYR A 52 -1.92 -6.23 1.84
N GLY A 53 -2.87 -6.74 2.63
CA GLY A 53 -4.30 -6.58 2.36
C GLY A 53 -4.73 -5.11 2.34
N LYS A 54 -4.20 -4.29 3.26
CA LYS A 54 -4.44 -2.85 3.28
C LYS A 54 -3.89 -2.14 2.03
N ILE A 55 -2.63 -2.40 1.68
CA ILE A 55 -1.99 -1.86 0.47
C ILE A 55 -2.81 -2.21 -0.78
N TYR A 56 -3.27 -3.46 -0.87
CA TYR A 56 -4.07 -3.92 -2.01
C TYR A 56 -5.42 -3.19 -2.08
N SER A 57 -6.10 -3.00 -0.94
CA SER A 57 -7.37 -2.26 -0.89
C SER A 57 -7.19 -0.81 -1.35
N GLU A 58 -6.17 -0.11 -0.85
CA GLU A 58 -5.93 1.29 -1.22
C GLU A 58 -5.57 1.43 -2.70
N ALA A 59 -4.77 0.51 -3.24
CA ALA A 59 -4.46 0.50 -4.67
C ALA A 59 -5.70 0.18 -5.53
N PHE A 60 -6.60 -0.66 -5.03
CA PHE A 60 -7.85 -1.02 -5.72
C PHE A 60 -8.85 0.15 -5.73
N ASP A 61 -8.97 0.89 -4.63
CA ASP A 61 -9.81 2.09 -4.56
C ASP A 61 -9.34 3.15 -5.57
N ASN A 62 -8.02 3.33 -5.70
CA ASN A 62 -7.40 4.19 -6.71
C ASN A 62 -7.62 3.67 -8.15
N TYR A 63 -7.58 2.35 -8.35
CA TYR A 63 -7.87 1.75 -9.66
C TYR A 63 -9.30 2.02 -10.12
N LEU A 64 -10.26 1.96 -9.20
CA LEU A 64 -11.67 2.23 -9.48
C LEU A 64 -12.01 3.72 -9.55
N GLY A 65 -11.06 4.61 -9.22
CA GLY A 65 -11.32 6.04 -9.11
C GLY A 65 -12.34 6.38 -8.03
N LEU A 66 -12.44 5.53 -6.99
CA LEU A 66 -13.36 5.71 -5.85
C LEU A 66 -12.81 6.68 -4.80
N THR A 67 -11.61 7.23 -5.03
CA THR A 67 -11.03 8.30 -4.23
C THR A 67 -11.84 9.59 -4.46
N ILE A 68 -12.78 9.86 -3.54
CA ILE A 68 -13.59 11.10 -3.41
C ILE A 68 -12.72 12.21 -2.82
#